data_AF-G8BZE7-F1
#
_entry.id   AF-G8BZE7-F1
#
_cell.length_a   1.000
_cell.length_b   1.000
_cell.length_c   1.000
_cell.angle_alpha   90.00
_cell.angle_beta   90.00
_cell.angle_gamma   90.00
#
_symmetry.space_group_name_H-M   'P 1'
#
loop_
_entity.id
_entity.type
_entity.pdbx_description
1 polymer ?
#
loop_
_entity_poly.entity_id
_entity_poly.type
_entity_poly.pdbx_seq_one_letter_code
_entity_poly.pdbx_strand_id
1 'polypeptide(L)'
;MTRTNKWTVHESKADSKFFTKVGNYGEAPNHVKKNGNGKGNWGKPGDEINDLIDSGEMQPLYNKQRRGSNTQNNERKIKDIQDFSE
;
A
#
# COMPACT_ATOMS: atom_id res chain seq x y z
N MET A 1 6.93 -40.78 14.73
CA MET A 1 5.49 -40.49 14.57
C MET A 1 5.16 -40.55 13.08
N THR A 2 4.59 -41.66 12.61
CA THR A 2 4.31 -41.92 11.19
C THR A 2 2.95 -41.34 10.80
N ARG A 3 2.90 -40.53 9.73
CA ARG A 3 1.66 -39.89 9.25
C ARG A 3 0.85 -40.91 8.45
N THR A 4 -0.43 -41.09 8.78
CA THR A 4 -1.37 -41.94 8.02
C THR A 4 -2.00 -41.15 6.88
N ASN A 5 -2.07 -41.76 5.69
CA ASN A 5 -2.74 -41.18 4.53
C ASN A 5 -4.23 -41.54 4.57
N LYS A 6 -5.10 -40.52 4.49
CA LYS A 6 -6.55 -40.73 4.36
C LYS A 6 -6.89 -41.27 2.97
N TRP A 7 -7.83 -42.21 2.93
CA TRP A 7 -8.36 -42.85 1.73
C TRP A 7 -9.42 -41.94 1.09
N THR A 8 -9.06 -41.16 0.06
CA THR A 8 -10.03 -40.42 -0.78
C THR A 8 -10.05 -41.06 -2.16
N VAL A 9 -11.00 -41.97 -2.38
CA VAL A 9 -11.08 -42.80 -3.60
C VAL A 9 -11.77 -42.07 -4.77
N HIS A 10 -12.51 -40.98 -4.51
CA HIS A 10 -13.36 -40.30 -5.52
C HIS A 10 -13.07 -38.81 -5.70
N GLU A 11 -12.10 -38.26 -4.96
CA GLU A 11 -11.68 -36.87 -5.10
C GLU A 11 -10.22 -36.87 -5.55
N SER A 12 -9.88 -36.01 -6.51
CA SER A 12 -8.48 -35.78 -6.87
C SER A 12 -7.72 -35.42 -5.59
N LYS A 13 -6.55 -36.04 -5.40
CA LYS A 13 -5.68 -35.77 -4.26
C LYS A 13 -5.54 -34.25 -4.13
N ALA A 14 -6.03 -33.69 -3.02
CA ALA A 14 -5.96 -32.26 -2.79
C ALA A 14 -4.50 -31.84 -2.97
N ASP A 15 -4.26 -30.87 -3.87
CA ASP A 15 -2.92 -30.37 -4.11
C ASP A 15 -2.35 -29.97 -2.77
N SER A 16 -1.24 -30.61 -2.46
CA SER A 16 -0.51 -30.40 -1.24
C SER A 16 -0.17 -28.92 -1.15
N LYS A 17 -0.88 -28.22 -0.26
CA LYS A 17 -0.59 -26.84 0.17
C LYS A 17 0.71 -26.85 0.98
N PHE A 18 1.78 -27.30 0.35
CA PHE A 18 3.12 -27.26 0.89
C PHE A 18 3.48 -25.77 0.97
N PHE A 19 3.36 -25.20 2.17
CA PHE A 19 4.04 -23.94 2.52
C PHE A 19 3.58 -22.64 1.83
N THR A 20 2.31 -22.47 1.47
CA THR A 20 1.84 -21.14 1.02
C THR A 20 1.61 -20.20 2.21
N LYS A 21 2.67 -19.88 2.97
CA LYS A 21 2.67 -18.70 3.86
C LYS A 21 2.86 -17.41 3.06
N VAL A 22 2.75 -17.45 1.74
CA VAL A 22 2.82 -16.26 0.91
C VAL A 22 1.66 -16.22 -0.08
N GLY A 23 0.78 -15.25 0.15
CA GLY A 23 -0.13 -14.72 -0.86
C GLY A 23 -1.34 -15.58 -1.24
N ASN A 24 -2.26 -14.93 -1.95
CA ASN A 24 -3.36 -15.59 -2.65
C ASN A 24 -2.85 -16.33 -3.90
N TYR A 25 -3.68 -17.20 -4.47
CA TYR A 25 -3.37 -17.87 -5.74
C TYR A 25 -3.09 -16.82 -6.85
N GLY A 26 -1.95 -16.96 -7.52
CA GLY A 26 -1.50 -16.03 -8.57
C GLY A 26 -0.66 -14.84 -8.07
N GLU A 27 -0.43 -14.73 -6.77
CA GLU A 27 0.38 -13.67 -6.18
C GLU A 27 1.86 -14.08 -6.13
N ALA A 28 2.76 -13.14 -6.43
CA ALA A 28 4.19 -13.41 -6.39
C ALA A 28 4.63 -13.79 -4.95
N PRO A 29 5.53 -14.77 -4.78
CA PRO A 29 6.00 -15.19 -3.45
C PRO A 29 6.80 -14.10 -2.72
N ASN A 30 7.15 -13.01 -3.39
CA ASN A 30 7.82 -11.84 -2.81
C ASN A 30 6.89 -10.62 -2.74
N HIS A 31 5.57 -10.80 -2.92
CA HIS A 31 4.64 -9.69 -2.90
C HIS A 31 4.52 -9.09 -1.50
N VAL A 32 4.74 -7.79 -1.39
CA VAL A 32 4.53 -7.05 -0.15
C VAL A 32 3.12 -6.48 -0.14
N LYS A 33 2.30 -6.91 0.82
CA LYS A 33 0.90 -6.48 0.97
C LYS A 33 0.79 -4.95 1.00
N LYS A 34 -0.12 -4.40 0.20
CA LYS A 34 -0.35 -2.94 0.08
C LYS A 34 0.94 -2.15 -0.22
N ASN A 35 1.91 -2.79 -0.87
CA ASN A 35 3.22 -2.23 -1.19
C ASN A 35 3.96 -1.65 0.03
N GLY A 36 3.84 -2.26 1.21
CA GLY A 36 4.52 -1.82 2.44
C GLY A 36 3.70 -0.90 3.34
N ASN A 37 2.49 -0.48 2.92
CA ASN A 37 1.68 0.46 3.69
C ASN A 37 0.90 -0.21 4.83
N GLY A 38 0.77 0.50 5.94
CA GLY A 38 -0.15 0.19 7.04
C GLY A 38 0.52 -0.33 8.30
N LYS A 39 -0.23 -0.29 9.40
CA LYS A 39 0.23 -0.71 10.74
C LYS A 39 0.61 -2.21 10.72
N GLY A 40 1.86 -2.51 11.07
CA GLY A 40 2.44 -3.86 11.07
C GLY A 40 3.29 -4.20 9.84
N ASN A 41 3.41 -3.28 8.88
CA ASN A 41 4.42 -3.34 7.82
C ASN A 41 5.60 -2.41 8.15
N TRP A 42 6.74 -2.64 7.49
CA TRP A 42 7.97 -1.87 7.67
C TRP A 42 7.97 -0.51 6.94
N GLY A 43 6.88 -0.16 6.25
CA GLY A 43 6.78 1.06 5.45
C GLY A 43 7.20 0.87 3.99
N LYS A 44 7.19 1.97 3.24
CA LYS A 44 7.75 2.04 1.89
C LYS A 44 9.16 2.63 1.88
N PRO A 45 9.98 2.28 0.90
CA PRO A 45 11.19 3.04 0.62
C PRO A 45 10.81 4.51 0.34
N GLY A 46 11.36 5.42 1.14
CA GLY A 46 11.07 6.85 1.17
C GLY A 46 10.17 7.31 2.33
N ASP A 47 9.47 6.40 3.01
CA ASP A 47 8.70 6.74 4.21
C ASP A 47 9.62 6.97 5.42
N GLU A 48 10.83 6.38 5.42
CA GLU A 48 11.82 6.53 6.48
C GLU A 48 12.27 8.00 6.64
N ILE A 49 12.17 8.81 5.58
CA ILE A 49 12.45 10.24 5.63
C ILE A 49 11.44 10.96 6.53
N ASN A 50 10.17 10.56 6.49
CA ASN A 50 9.16 11.15 7.36
C ASN A 50 9.40 10.73 8.81
N ASP A 51 9.77 9.46 9.04
CA ASP A 51 10.09 8.97 10.38
C ASP A 51 11.33 9.71 10.98
N LEU A 52 12.34 9.99 10.17
CA LEU A 52 13.54 10.77 10.54
C LEU A 52 13.24 12.26 10.79
N ILE A 53 12.24 12.82 10.10
CA ILE A 53 11.76 14.18 10.35
C ILE A 53 10.97 14.21 11.66
N ASP A 54 10.11 13.22 11.89
CA ASP A 54 9.29 13.11 13.10
C ASP A 54 10.14 12.83 14.35
N SER A 55 11.25 12.10 14.21
CA SER A 55 12.21 11.86 15.28
C SER A 55 13.11 13.07 15.58
N GLY A 56 13.11 14.09 14.72
CA GLY A 56 13.92 15.30 14.86
C GLY A 56 15.39 15.12 14.48
N GLU A 57 15.80 13.96 13.93
CA GLU A 57 17.15 13.73 13.42
C GLU A 57 17.42 14.50 12.12
N MET A 58 16.39 14.72 11.31
CA MET A 58 16.47 15.46 10.06
C MET A 58 15.61 16.73 10.12
N GLN A 59 16.16 17.86 9.67
CA GLN A 59 15.39 19.10 9.51
C GLN A 59 14.30 18.86 8.45
N PRO A 60 13.03 19.25 8.70
CA PRO A 60 11.96 19.05 7.72
C PRO A 60 12.32 19.78 6.42
N LEU A 61 12.40 19.05 5.31
CA LEU A 61 12.60 19.62 3.99
C LEU A 61 11.28 20.29 3.55
N TYR A 62 11.12 21.56 3.93
CA TYR A 62 9.92 22.39 3.72
C TYR A 62 9.52 22.59 2.25
N ASN A 63 10.26 22.03 1.29
CA ASN A 63 9.99 22.21 -0.14
C ASN A 63 9.01 21.20 -0.74
N LYS A 64 8.53 20.20 0.02
CA LYS A 64 7.45 19.34 -0.45
C LYS A 64 6.11 19.97 -0.09
N GLN A 65 5.69 20.96 -0.88
CA GLN A 65 4.30 21.42 -0.85
C GLN A 65 3.42 20.19 -1.11
N ARG A 66 2.80 19.63 -0.06
CA ARG A 66 1.73 18.65 -0.22
C ARG A 66 0.72 19.35 -1.11
N ARG A 67 0.58 18.90 -2.36
CA ARG A 67 -0.49 19.37 -3.24
C ARG A 67 -1.79 18.94 -2.56
N GLY A 68 -2.38 19.84 -1.77
CA GLY A 68 -3.77 19.73 -1.40
C GLY A 68 -4.58 19.63 -2.69
N SER A 69 -5.61 18.79 -2.70
CA SER A 69 -6.65 18.86 -3.72
C SER A 69 -7.09 20.32 -3.81
N ASN A 70 -6.77 20.97 -4.92
CA ASN A 70 -6.63 22.42 -4.99
C ASN A 70 -7.99 23.11 -5.22
N THR A 71 -8.95 22.87 -4.33
CA THR A 71 -10.35 23.32 -4.48
C THR A 71 -10.43 24.84 -4.51
N GLN A 72 -9.74 25.54 -3.60
CA GLN A 72 -9.79 27.00 -3.52
C GLN A 72 -9.18 27.72 -4.73
N ASN A 73 -8.11 27.18 -5.33
CA ASN A 73 -7.54 27.77 -6.54
C ASN A 73 -8.42 27.52 -7.77
N ASN A 74 -9.19 26.43 -7.78
CA ASN A 74 -10.20 26.18 -8.82
C ASN A 74 -11.41 27.09 -8.64
N GLU A 75 -11.87 27.30 -7.41
CA GLU A 75 -12.98 28.20 -7.08
C GLU A 75 -12.69 29.64 -7.52
N ARG A 76 -11.47 30.15 -7.23
CA ARG A 76 -11.06 31.49 -7.68
C ARG A 76 -11.08 31.62 -9.21
N LYS A 77 -10.51 30.63 -9.91
CA LYS A 77 -10.52 30.60 -11.38
C LYS A 77 -11.94 30.58 -11.96
N ILE A 78 -12.86 29.82 -11.35
CA ILE A 78 -14.25 29.76 -11.80
C ILE A 78 -14.93 31.11 -11.58
N LYS A 79 -14.70 31.75 -10.43
CA LYS A 79 -15.24 33.09 -10.14
C LYS A 79 -14.75 34.13 -11.14
N ASP A 80 -13.45 34.16 -11.41
CA ASP A 80 -12.86 35.12 -12.36
C ASP A 80 -13.43 34.95 -13.78
N ILE A 81 -13.73 33.70 -14.18
CA ILE A 81 -14.39 33.40 -15.47
C ILE A 81 -15.84 33.85 -15.49
N GLN A 82 -16.57 33.70 -14.38
CA GLN A 82 -17.96 34.16 -14.25
C GLN A 82 -18.05 35.69 -14.30
N ASP A 83 -17.20 36.37 -13.55
CA ASP A 83 -17.15 37.84 -13.48
C ASP A 83 -16.73 38.49 -14.83
N PHE A 84 -15.99 37.77 -15.68
CA PHE A 84 -15.63 38.24 -17.04
C PHE A 84 -16.73 38.02 -18.08
N SER A 85 -17.73 37.19 -17.77
CA SER A 85 -18.81 36.83 -18.70
C SER A 85 -20.08 37.67 -18.55
N GLU A 86 -20.09 38.60 -17.60
CA GLU A 86 -21.14 39.61 -17.34
C GLU A 86 -20.75 40.98 -17.92
#